data_AF-A0A959RZV9-F1
#
_entry.id   AF-A0A959RZV9-F1
#
_cell.length_a   1.000
_cell.length_b   1.000
_cell.length_c   1.000
_cell.angle_alpha   90.00
_cell.angle_beta   90.00
_cell.angle_gamma   90.00
#
_symmetry.space_group_name_H-M   'P 1'
#
loop_
_entity.id
_entity.type
_entity.pdbx_description
1 polymer ?
#
loop_
_entity_poly.entity_id
_entity_poly.type
_entity_poly.pdbx_seq_one_letter_code
_entity_poly.pdbx_strand_id
1 'polypeptide(L)'
;EKTLSKTRSMKSLSVPMINIVVGQTLRNINKSSFIDNIILDSINEIENDFMKEEFKAVLETVATDGKFINSFDGRLLNPGHAIETAWFIMKEGIIRNDEKIKQLGVKIFNWSWKWGWDNEFGGIIYYRDVKNNPCTEYWHDMKFWWPQCEAIIAALYAFKITGDIKYLKIHEQIHNYTFNLFPDNDYGEWFGYFHRDGRLSTTIKGNMWKGPFHIPRMLLTSWQLIESMKD
;
A
#
# COMPACT_ATOMS: atom_id res chain seq x y z
N GLU A 1 -1.88 9.08 31.29
CA GLU A 1 -0.86 8.15 30.76
C GLU A 1 -1.55 7.03 30.00
N LYS A 2 -1.30 6.88 28.69
CA LYS A 2 -2.06 5.93 27.84
C LYS A 2 -1.20 5.04 26.93
N THR A 3 0.03 4.73 27.32
CA THR A 3 0.84 3.72 26.61
C THR A 3 1.88 3.08 27.55
N LEU A 4 1.44 2.18 28.42
CA LEU A 4 2.37 1.25 29.07
C LEU A 4 2.72 0.14 28.08
N SER A 5 3.91 0.20 27.48
CA SER A 5 4.40 -0.80 26.50
C SER A 5 4.34 -2.25 27.01
N LYS A 6 4.40 -2.43 28.34
CA LYS A 6 4.28 -3.74 29.00
C LYS A 6 2.87 -4.37 28.96
N THR A 7 1.82 -3.61 28.63
CA THR A 7 0.44 -4.11 28.77
C THR A 7 -0.13 -4.77 27.53
N ARG A 8 0.39 -4.48 26.33
CA ARG A 8 0.01 -5.14 25.07
C ARG A 8 1.20 -5.16 24.11
N SER A 9 1.93 -6.26 24.11
CA SER A 9 2.98 -6.48 23.11
C SER A 9 2.32 -6.72 21.75
N MET A 10 2.62 -5.85 20.78
CA MET A 10 2.07 -5.89 19.42
C MET A 10 3.18 -5.61 18.42
N LYS A 11 2.97 -5.99 17.17
CA LYS A 11 3.86 -5.66 16.07
C LYS A 11 3.10 -5.02 14.90
N SER A 12 3.80 -4.17 14.16
CA SER A 12 3.26 -3.30 13.12
C SER A 12 3.68 -3.77 11.73
N LEU A 13 2.75 -3.75 10.77
CA LEU A 13 2.99 -4.08 9.36
C LEU A 13 4.10 -3.22 8.73
N SER A 14 4.20 -1.97 9.18
CA SER A 14 5.19 -1.02 8.67
C SER A 14 6.63 -1.52 8.79
N VAL A 15 6.95 -2.34 9.80
CA VAL A 15 8.32 -2.84 9.99
C VAL A 15 8.73 -3.82 8.88
N PRO A 16 8.06 -4.97 8.67
CA PRO A 16 8.41 -5.87 7.57
C PRO A 16 8.20 -5.22 6.20
N MET A 17 7.19 -4.36 6.02
CA MET A 17 6.99 -3.61 4.77
C MET A 17 8.22 -2.76 4.41
N ILE A 18 8.74 -1.98 5.37
CA ILE A 18 9.91 -1.12 5.14
C ILE A 18 11.19 -1.95 5.01
N ASN A 19 11.33 -3.05 5.74
CA ASN A 19 12.47 -3.96 5.59
C ASN A 19 12.58 -4.51 4.16
N ILE A 20 11.45 -4.81 3.49
CA ILE A 20 11.44 -5.26 2.09
C ILE A 20 12.04 -4.17 1.19
N VAL A 21 11.52 -2.94 1.22
CA VAL A 21 11.97 -1.88 0.29
C VAL A 21 13.40 -1.43 0.57
N VAL A 22 13.80 -1.35 1.84
CA VAL A 22 15.18 -1.05 2.23
C VAL A 22 16.11 -2.16 1.78
N GLY A 23 15.76 -3.42 2.03
CA GLY A 23 16.53 -4.59 1.59
C GLY A 23 16.68 -4.61 0.06
N GLN A 24 15.59 -4.40 -0.68
CA GLN A 24 15.60 -4.32 -2.14
C GLN A 24 16.54 -3.21 -2.65
N THR A 25 16.56 -2.07 -1.97
CA THR A 25 17.43 -0.94 -2.33
C THR A 25 18.89 -1.25 -2.03
N LEU A 26 19.19 -1.78 -0.84
CA LEU A 26 20.56 -2.14 -0.44
C LEU A 26 21.15 -3.26 -1.29
N ARG A 27 20.31 -4.22 -1.74
CA ARG A 27 20.73 -5.31 -2.63
C ARG A 27 21.31 -4.80 -3.96
N ASN A 28 20.89 -3.62 -4.44
CA ASN A 28 21.46 -3.02 -5.65
C ASN A 28 22.90 -2.53 -5.46
N ILE A 29 23.35 -2.36 -4.21
CA ILE A 29 24.70 -1.92 -3.85
C ILE A 29 25.55 -3.14 -3.46
N ASN A 30 25.00 -4.02 -2.61
CA ASN A 30 25.69 -5.21 -2.12
C ASN A 30 24.75 -6.42 -2.11
N LYS A 31 25.05 -7.42 -2.93
CA LYS A 31 24.32 -8.69 -2.95
C LYS A 31 24.85 -9.59 -1.84
N SER A 32 24.07 -9.75 -0.77
CA SER A 32 24.41 -10.67 0.34
C SER A 32 23.21 -11.50 0.75
N SER A 33 23.48 -12.72 1.22
CA SER A 33 22.45 -13.62 1.77
C SER A 33 21.73 -13.01 2.96
N PHE A 34 22.40 -12.17 3.75
CA PHE A 34 21.79 -11.44 4.86
C PHE A 34 20.66 -10.51 4.40
N ILE A 35 20.88 -9.72 3.34
CA ILE A 35 19.86 -8.82 2.79
C ILE A 35 18.71 -9.62 2.19
N ASP A 36 19.02 -10.70 1.46
CA ASP A 36 17.99 -11.57 0.87
C ASP A 36 17.13 -12.26 1.95
N ASN A 37 17.74 -12.70 3.06
CA ASN A 37 17.02 -13.29 4.18
C ASN A 37 16.09 -12.26 4.84
N ILE A 38 16.53 -11.01 5.07
CA ILE A 38 15.66 -9.96 5.62
C ILE A 38 14.40 -9.76 4.75
N ILE A 39 14.56 -9.74 3.44
CA ILE A 39 13.43 -9.57 2.52
C ILE A 39 12.48 -10.76 2.63
N LEU A 40 13.00 -11.98 2.54
CA LEU A 40 12.17 -13.20 2.58
C LEU A 40 11.49 -13.40 3.94
N ASP A 41 12.19 -13.16 5.04
CA ASP A 41 11.65 -13.23 6.39
C ASP A 41 10.52 -12.21 6.58
N SER A 42 10.69 -11.00 6.04
CA SER A 42 9.64 -9.97 6.08
C SER A 42 8.41 -10.35 5.26
N ILE A 43 8.59 -10.95 4.08
CA ILE A 43 7.48 -11.46 3.26
C ILE A 43 6.75 -12.59 3.98
N ASN A 44 7.50 -13.54 4.56
CA ASN A 44 6.95 -14.65 5.34
C ASN A 44 6.20 -14.15 6.57
N GLU A 45 6.72 -13.14 7.27
CA GLU A 45 6.03 -12.54 8.41
C GLU A 45 4.70 -11.88 7.98
N ILE A 46 4.68 -11.17 6.85
CA ILE A 46 3.45 -10.59 6.30
C ILE A 46 2.42 -11.68 5.96
N GLU A 47 2.84 -12.73 5.26
CA GLU A 47 1.98 -13.86 4.86
C GLU A 47 1.39 -14.59 6.08
N ASN A 48 2.21 -14.88 7.09
CA ASN A 48 1.79 -15.70 8.23
C ASN A 48 1.06 -14.89 9.31
N ASP A 49 1.48 -13.65 9.56
CA ASP A 49 1.06 -12.92 10.75
C ASP A 49 0.11 -11.77 10.44
N PHE A 50 0.30 -11.04 9.34
CA PHE A 50 -0.50 -9.84 9.06
C PHE A 50 -1.70 -10.11 8.14
N MET A 51 -1.61 -11.11 7.26
CA MET A 51 -2.75 -11.58 6.48
C MET A 51 -3.76 -12.32 7.36
N LYS A 52 -5.05 -12.01 7.16
CA LYS A 52 -6.17 -12.68 7.81
C LYS A 52 -7.20 -13.08 6.77
N GLU A 53 -7.20 -14.36 6.42
CA GLU A 53 -8.09 -14.97 5.41
C GLU A 53 -9.57 -14.75 5.74
N GLU A 54 -9.92 -14.84 7.03
CA GLU A 54 -11.29 -14.66 7.52
C GLU A 54 -11.84 -13.26 7.21
N PHE A 55 -10.94 -12.27 7.07
CA PHE A 55 -11.28 -10.89 6.73
C PHE A 55 -10.93 -10.53 5.29
N LYS A 56 -10.15 -11.37 4.59
CA LYS A 56 -9.52 -11.07 3.31
C LYS A 56 -8.84 -9.70 3.38
N ALA A 57 -7.98 -9.52 4.38
CA ALA A 57 -7.33 -8.25 4.70
C ALA A 57 -5.89 -8.46 5.18
N VAL A 58 -5.10 -7.39 5.10
CA VAL A 58 -3.81 -7.25 5.79
C VAL A 58 -4.00 -6.24 6.90
N LEU A 59 -3.73 -6.64 8.14
CA LEU A 59 -3.92 -5.78 9.31
C LEU A 59 -2.70 -4.88 9.53
N GLU A 60 -2.92 -3.66 10.03
CA GLU A 60 -1.81 -2.76 10.41
C GLU A 60 -1.08 -3.26 11.66
N THR A 61 -1.80 -3.88 12.59
CA THR A 61 -1.28 -4.31 13.89
C THR A 61 -1.82 -5.67 14.29
N VAL A 62 -0.92 -6.54 14.77
CA VAL A 62 -1.25 -7.87 15.30
C VAL A 62 -0.51 -8.13 16.61
N ALA A 63 -0.92 -9.18 17.32
CA ALA A 63 -0.15 -9.67 18.47
C ALA A 63 1.24 -10.14 18.02
N THR A 64 2.20 -10.23 18.94
CA THR A 64 3.56 -10.69 18.61
C THR A 64 3.61 -12.09 18.02
N ASP A 65 2.60 -12.92 18.29
CA ASP A 65 2.43 -14.27 17.72
C ASP A 65 1.53 -14.29 16.47
N GLY A 66 1.25 -13.12 15.87
CA GLY A 66 0.45 -13.00 14.64
C GLY A 66 -1.05 -13.11 14.83
N LYS A 67 -1.56 -13.26 16.06
CA LYS A 67 -3.02 -13.35 16.30
C LYS A 67 -3.71 -12.00 16.13
N PHE A 68 -4.95 -12.06 15.64
CA PHE A 68 -5.86 -10.92 15.60
C PHE A 68 -6.18 -10.40 17.00
N ILE A 69 -6.16 -9.07 17.17
CA ILE A 69 -6.52 -8.41 18.41
C ILE A 69 -7.81 -7.62 18.18
N ASN A 70 -8.85 -7.92 18.96
CA ASN A 70 -10.11 -7.17 18.90
C ASN A 70 -10.03 -5.83 19.66
N SER A 71 -9.11 -4.94 19.27
CA SER A 71 -8.94 -3.55 19.73
C SER A 71 -9.12 -2.57 18.57
N PHE A 72 -9.05 -1.25 18.81
CA PHE A 72 -9.03 -0.28 17.71
C PHE A 72 -7.83 -0.51 16.79
N ASP A 73 -6.62 -0.55 17.35
CA ASP A 73 -5.39 -0.78 16.59
C ASP A 73 -5.40 -2.11 15.81
N GLY A 74 -5.86 -3.20 16.43
CA GLY A 74 -5.89 -4.52 15.81
C GLY A 74 -6.98 -4.71 14.75
N ARG A 75 -7.96 -3.79 14.68
CA ARG A 75 -8.99 -3.77 13.64
C ARG A 75 -8.69 -2.75 12.54
N LEU A 76 -7.70 -1.88 12.73
CA LEU A 76 -7.37 -0.84 11.77
C LEU A 76 -6.81 -1.44 10.49
N LEU A 77 -7.40 -1.07 9.37
CA LEU A 77 -6.91 -1.30 8.03
C LEU A 77 -6.42 0.00 7.44
N ASN A 78 -5.24 -0.01 6.83
CA ASN A 78 -4.80 1.03 5.91
C ASN A 78 -4.68 0.41 4.51
N PRO A 79 -5.70 0.58 3.64
CA PRO A 79 -5.65 0.04 2.30
C PRO A 79 -4.43 0.51 1.50
N GLY A 80 -3.98 1.75 1.71
CA GLY A 80 -2.77 2.28 1.08
C GLY A 80 -1.50 1.50 1.43
N HIS A 81 -1.26 1.24 2.72
CA HIS A 81 -0.10 0.46 3.17
C HIS A 81 -0.15 -0.99 2.65
N ALA A 82 -1.33 -1.60 2.68
CA ALA A 82 -1.49 -2.96 2.20
C ALA A 82 -1.29 -3.05 0.66
N ILE A 83 -1.70 -2.04 -0.10
CA ILE A 83 -1.42 -1.91 -1.53
C ILE A 83 0.08 -1.67 -1.78
N GLU A 84 0.75 -0.83 -0.98
CA GLU A 84 2.21 -0.61 -1.08
C GLU A 84 2.98 -1.91 -0.83
N THR A 85 2.61 -2.60 0.25
CA THR A 85 3.15 -3.93 0.59
C THR A 85 2.96 -4.90 -0.57
N ALA A 86 1.77 -4.92 -1.18
CA ALA A 86 1.47 -5.82 -2.30
C ALA A 86 2.48 -5.65 -3.44
N TRP A 87 2.75 -4.42 -3.87
CA TRP A 87 3.63 -4.20 -5.02
C TRP A 87 5.11 -4.36 -4.68
N PHE A 88 5.54 -4.12 -3.42
CA PHE A 88 6.87 -4.52 -2.97
C PHE A 88 7.08 -6.03 -3.08
N ILE A 89 6.08 -6.82 -2.69
CA ILE A 89 6.09 -8.29 -2.79
C ILE A 89 6.06 -8.73 -4.25
N MET A 90 5.18 -8.15 -5.09
CA MET A 90 5.12 -8.45 -6.53
C MET A 90 6.44 -8.17 -7.23
N LYS A 91 7.06 -7.02 -6.95
CA LYS A 91 8.39 -6.67 -7.46
C LYS A 91 9.43 -7.72 -7.07
N GLU A 92 9.40 -8.18 -5.81
CA GLU A 92 10.31 -9.22 -5.35
C GLU A 92 10.10 -10.55 -6.08
N GLY A 93 8.84 -10.96 -6.23
CA GLY A 93 8.48 -12.19 -6.95
C GLY A 93 8.94 -12.17 -8.41
N ILE A 94 8.90 -11.01 -9.08
CA ILE A 94 9.44 -10.85 -10.43
C ILE A 94 10.96 -11.00 -10.43
N ILE A 95 11.68 -10.30 -9.54
CA ILE A 95 13.16 -10.35 -9.48
C ILE A 95 13.66 -11.77 -9.23
N ARG A 96 12.98 -12.52 -8.36
CA ARG A 96 13.33 -13.91 -8.03
C ARG A 96 12.78 -14.94 -9.03
N ASN A 97 11.91 -14.51 -9.94
CA ASN A 97 11.06 -15.40 -10.74
C ASN A 97 10.30 -16.44 -9.90
N ASP A 98 9.79 -16.03 -8.73
CA ASP A 98 9.07 -16.88 -7.79
C ASP A 98 7.55 -16.68 -7.93
N GLU A 99 6.85 -17.71 -8.41
CA GLU A 99 5.42 -17.62 -8.67
C GLU A 99 4.58 -17.53 -7.38
N LYS A 100 5.03 -18.13 -6.28
CA LYS A 100 4.32 -18.05 -5.00
C LYS A 100 4.33 -16.60 -4.50
N ILE A 101 5.49 -15.96 -4.52
CA ILE A 101 5.64 -14.56 -4.08
C ILE A 101 4.85 -13.61 -5.00
N LYS A 102 4.89 -13.82 -6.32
CA LYS A 102 4.08 -13.05 -7.28
C LYS A 102 2.60 -13.12 -6.93
N GLN A 103 2.05 -14.33 -6.79
CA GLN A 103 0.63 -14.53 -6.50
C GLN A 103 0.22 -14.04 -5.10
N LEU A 104 1.11 -14.12 -4.11
CA LEU A 104 0.91 -13.53 -2.79
C LEU A 104 0.66 -12.01 -2.90
N GLY A 105 1.53 -11.29 -3.63
CA GLY A 105 1.37 -9.86 -3.86
C GLY A 105 0.07 -9.51 -4.59
N VAL A 106 -0.27 -10.25 -5.66
CA VAL A 106 -1.53 -10.08 -6.40
C VAL A 106 -2.75 -10.29 -5.50
N LYS A 107 -2.71 -11.31 -4.63
CA LYS A 107 -3.77 -11.61 -3.67
C LYS A 107 -3.98 -10.47 -2.67
N ILE A 108 -2.90 -9.95 -2.08
CA ILE A 108 -2.96 -8.79 -1.17
C ILE A 108 -3.54 -7.58 -1.92
N PHE A 109 -3.10 -7.31 -3.14
CA PHE A 109 -3.63 -6.19 -3.93
C PHE A 109 -5.14 -6.31 -4.15
N ASN A 110 -5.64 -7.48 -4.55
CA ASN A 110 -7.07 -7.70 -4.79
C ASN A 110 -7.91 -7.48 -3.51
N TRP A 111 -7.41 -7.93 -2.36
CA TRP A 111 -8.05 -7.73 -1.07
C TRP A 111 -8.10 -6.25 -0.68
N SER A 112 -6.95 -5.58 -0.74
CA SER A 112 -6.79 -4.19 -0.34
C SER A 112 -7.54 -3.24 -1.27
N TRP A 113 -7.60 -3.53 -2.58
CA TRP A 113 -8.44 -2.80 -3.53
C TRP A 113 -9.92 -2.85 -3.13
N LYS A 114 -10.43 -4.04 -2.77
CA LYS A 114 -11.82 -4.22 -2.34
C LYS A 114 -12.14 -3.44 -1.05
N TRP A 115 -11.20 -3.39 -0.11
CA TRP A 115 -11.35 -2.62 1.11
C TRP A 115 -11.21 -1.11 0.90
N GLY A 116 -10.31 -0.70 0.00
CA GLY A 116 -9.87 0.69 -0.14
C GLY A 116 -10.62 1.52 -1.17
N TRP A 117 -11.01 0.93 -2.30
CA TRP A 117 -11.66 1.69 -3.36
C TRP A 117 -13.07 2.12 -2.95
N ASP A 118 -13.35 3.42 -3.04
CA ASP A 118 -14.66 3.98 -2.78
C ASP A 118 -15.52 3.96 -4.05
N ASN A 119 -16.54 3.11 -4.07
CA ASN A 119 -17.43 3.00 -5.23
C ASN A 119 -18.37 4.21 -5.41
N GLU A 120 -18.49 5.07 -4.39
CA GLU A 120 -19.37 6.25 -4.44
C GLU A 120 -18.65 7.48 -4.99
N PHE A 121 -17.47 7.79 -4.46
CA PHE A 121 -16.70 8.99 -4.81
C PHE A 121 -15.39 8.71 -5.57
N GLY A 122 -15.03 7.44 -5.77
CA GLY A 122 -13.73 7.05 -6.31
C GLY A 122 -12.58 7.24 -5.32
N GLY A 123 -11.40 6.73 -5.69
CA GLY A 123 -10.19 6.85 -4.91
C GLY A 123 -10.10 5.90 -3.72
N ILE A 124 -8.86 5.65 -3.30
CA ILE A 124 -8.53 4.87 -2.11
C ILE A 124 -8.76 5.73 -0.88
N ILE A 125 -9.64 5.28 0.00
CA ILE A 125 -9.82 5.84 1.35
C ILE A 125 -8.60 5.55 2.24
N TYR A 126 -8.46 6.34 3.30
CA TYR A 126 -7.29 6.26 4.16
C TYR A 126 -7.32 5.07 5.15
N TYR A 127 -8.40 4.92 5.92
CA TYR A 127 -8.57 3.87 6.91
C TYR A 127 -9.96 3.22 6.88
N ARG A 128 -10.00 1.97 7.34
CA ARG A 128 -11.23 1.20 7.61
C ARG A 128 -11.06 0.40 8.90
N ASP A 129 -12.17 -0.01 9.48
CA ASP A 129 -12.21 -1.04 10.52
C ASP A 129 -12.58 -2.38 9.86
N VAL A 130 -11.80 -3.42 10.12
CA VAL A 130 -11.98 -4.76 9.51
C VAL A 130 -13.33 -5.41 9.84
N LYS A 131 -14.01 -4.95 10.90
CA LYS A 131 -15.37 -5.38 11.28
C LYS A 131 -16.46 -4.39 10.84
N ASN A 132 -16.12 -3.39 10.02
CA ASN A 132 -17.01 -2.29 9.60
C ASN A 132 -17.57 -1.46 10.76
N ASN A 133 -16.87 -1.40 11.90
CA ASN A 133 -17.20 -0.47 12.96
C ASN A 133 -16.71 0.95 12.61
N PRO A 134 -17.18 2.00 13.32
CA PRO A 134 -16.61 3.33 13.20
C PRO A 134 -15.11 3.36 13.53
N CYS A 135 -14.32 4.04 12.69
CA CYS A 135 -12.90 4.29 12.94
C CYS A 135 -12.70 5.37 14.00
N THR A 136 -11.56 5.32 14.71
CA THR A 136 -11.18 6.35 15.70
C THR A 136 -10.69 7.63 15.04
N GLU A 137 -10.10 7.52 13.85
CA GLU A 137 -9.56 8.62 13.08
C GLU A 137 -10.71 9.33 12.35
N TYR A 138 -11.00 10.57 12.72
CA TYR A 138 -12.09 11.34 12.08
C TYR A 138 -11.81 11.69 10.61
N TRP A 139 -10.59 11.46 10.12
CA TRP A 139 -10.17 11.62 8.73
C TRP A 139 -10.04 10.27 7.98
N HIS A 140 -10.57 9.17 8.52
CA HIS A 140 -10.42 7.82 7.97
C HIS A 140 -10.88 7.67 6.50
N ASP A 141 -11.89 8.41 6.07
CA ASP A 141 -12.45 8.29 4.71
C ASP A 141 -11.88 9.32 3.71
N MET A 142 -10.96 10.17 4.16
CA MET A 142 -10.30 11.16 3.31
C MET A 142 -9.45 10.51 2.22
N LYS A 143 -9.20 11.29 1.16
CA LYS A 143 -8.44 10.89 -0.02
C LYS A 143 -7.07 11.53 0.05
N PHE A 144 -6.10 10.75 0.52
CA PHE A 144 -4.71 11.19 0.62
C PHE A 144 -4.01 10.91 -0.70
N TRP A 145 -2.97 11.67 -1.06
CA TRP A 145 -2.28 11.54 -2.34
C TRP A 145 -1.51 10.21 -2.48
N TRP A 146 -0.83 9.77 -1.42
CA TRP A 146 0.11 8.65 -1.51
C TRP A 146 -0.58 7.30 -1.73
N PRO A 147 -1.72 6.93 -1.10
CA PRO A 147 -2.38 5.64 -1.38
C PRO A 147 -2.78 5.49 -2.84
N GLN A 148 -3.10 6.61 -3.50
CA GLN A 148 -3.43 6.61 -4.92
C GLN A 148 -2.20 6.30 -5.77
N CYS A 149 -1.05 6.90 -5.41
CA CYS A 149 0.23 6.63 -6.06
C CYS A 149 0.59 5.14 -6.00
N GLU A 150 0.40 4.53 -4.83
CA GLU A 150 0.68 3.10 -4.62
C GLU A 150 -0.25 2.19 -5.43
N ALA A 151 -1.53 2.54 -5.50
CA ALA A 151 -2.51 1.80 -6.28
C ALA A 151 -2.22 1.84 -7.79
N ILE A 152 -1.75 2.99 -8.31
CA ILE A 152 -1.31 3.13 -9.71
C ILE A 152 -0.18 2.15 -10.02
N ILE A 153 0.85 2.09 -9.16
CA ILE A 153 2.00 1.18 -9.32
C ILE A 153 1.56 -0.28 -9.19
N ALA A 154 0.78 -0.60 -8.14
CA ALA A 154 0.37 -1.96 -7.84
C ALA A 154 -0.47 -2.58 -8.96
N ALA A 155 -1.37 -1.82 -9.58
CA ALA A 155 -2.16 -2.28 -10.70
C ALA A 155 -1.30 -2.68 -11.90
N LEU A 156 -0.23 -1.93 -12.21
CA LEU A 156 0.72 -2.27 -13.28
C LEU A 156 1.51 -3.54 -12.96
N TYR A 157 1.99 -3.69 -11.73
CA TYR A 157 2.66 -4.92 -11.31
C TYR A 157 1.75 -6.15 -11.41
N ALA A 158 0.49 -6.02 -10.97
CA ALA A 158 -0.49 -7.09 -11.07
C ALA A 158 -0.77 -7.46 -12.53
N PHE A 159 -0.87 -6.48 -13.42
CA PHE A 159 -0.98 -6.73 -14.86
C PHE A 159 0.26 -7.45 -15.40
N LYS A 160 1.48 -6.97 -15.09
CA LYS A 160 2.74 -7.57 -15.54
C LYS A 160 2.88 -9.04 -15.13
N ILE A 161 2.40 -9.40 -13.94
CA ILE A 161 2.45 -10.77 -13.43
C ILE A 161 1.41 -11.66 -14.12
N THR A 162 0.18 -11.17 -14.27
CA THR A 162 -0.97 -12.03 -14.61
C THR A 162 -1.37 -11.98 -16.08
N GLY A 163 -1.02 -10.92 -16.80
CA GLY A 163 -1.55 -10.61 -18.13
C GLY A 163 -3.06 -10.30 -18.16
N ASP A 164 -3.74 -10.23 -17.01
CA ASP A 164 -5.18 -10.06 -16.94
C ASP A 164 -5.58 -8.59 -17.15
N ILE A 165 -6.34 -8.32 -18.22
CA ILE A 165 -6.81 -7.00 -18.64
C ILE A 165 -7.58 -6.26 -17.54
N LYS A 166 -8.15 -6.95 -16.55
CA LYS A 166 -8.82 -6.29 -15.41
C LYS A 166 -7.88 -5.35 -14.66
N TYR A 167 -6.59 -5.67 -14.59
CA TYR A 167 -5.61 -4.84 -13.87
C TYR A 167 -5.25 -3.57 -14.65
N LEU A 168 -5.28 -3.60 -15.98
CA LEU A 168 -5.18 -2.38 -16.77
C LEU A 168 -6.41 -1.48 -16.60
N LYS A 169 -7.61 -2.06 -16.52
CA LYS A 169 -8.83 -1.29 -16.21
C LYS A 169 -8.77 -0.66 -14.82
N ILE A 170 -8.28 -1.41 -13.83
CA ILE A 170 -8.04 -0.88 -12.48
C ILE A 170 -7.02 0.26 -12.53
N HIS A 171 -5.90 0.09 -13.25
CA HIS A 171 -4.88 1.11 -13.42
C HIS A 171 -5.46 2.39 -14.05
N GLU A 172 -6.20 2.26 -15.15
CA GLU A 172 -6.88 3.38 -15.81
C GLU A 172 -7.85 4.10 -14.87
N GLN A 173 -8.62 3.34 -14.08
CA GLN A 173 -9.58 3.88 -13.13
C GLN A 173 -8.90 4.73 -12.03
N ILE A 174 -7.87 4.20 -11.36
CA ILE A 174 -7.14 4.97 -10.34
C ILE A 174 -6.37 6.13 -10.97
N HIS A 175 -5.73 5.91 -12.12
CA HIS A 175 -4.99 6.95 -12.84
C HIS A 175 -5.91 8.14 -13.17
N ASN A 176 -7.04 7.89 -13.81
CA ASN A 176 -7.97 8.95 -14.20
C ASN A 176 -8.53 9.69 -12.98
N TYR A 177 -8.86 8.98 -11.90
CA TYR A 177 -9.28 9.63 -10.66
C TYR A 177 -8.18 10.55 -10.10
N THR A 178 -6.96 10.04 -9.98
CA THR A 178 -5.85 10.75 -9.36
C THR A 178 -5.43 11.97 -10.15
N PHE A 179 -5.22 11.83 -11.47
CA PHE A 179 -4.74 12.92 -12.32
C PHE A 179 -5.78 14.00 -12.59
N ASN A 180 -7.08 13.71 -12.41
CA ASN A 180 -8.12 14.73 -12.49
C ASN A 180 -8.30 15.54 -11.20
N LEU A 181 -7.94 14.97 -10.04
CA LEU A 181 -8.24 15.56 -8.74
C LEU A 181 -7.03 16.20 -8.05
N PHE A 182 -5.87 15.52 -8.06
CA PHE A 182 -4.74 15.89 -7.21
C PHE A 182 -3.80 16.96 -7.78
N PRO A 183 -3.50 17.01 -9.11
CA PRO A 183 -2.58 17.99 -9.66
C PRO A 183 -3.03 19.43 -9.45
N ASP A 184 -2.09 20.30 -9.08
CA ASP A 184 -2.26 21.74 -9.16
C ASP A 184 -1.69 22.27 -10.48
N ASN A 185 -2.59 22.70 -11.38
CA ASN A 185 -2.21 23.22 -12.69
C ASN A 185 -1.65 24.66 -12.63
N ASP A 186 -1.82 25.37 -11.53
CA ASP A 186 -1.35 26.76 -11.40
C ASP A 186 0.10 26.83 -10.92
N TYR A 187 0.48 25.98 -9.96
CA TYR A 187 1.80 26.03 -9.30
C TYR A 187 2.63 24.75 -9.41
N GLY A 188 2.08 23.71 -10.06
CA GLY A 188 2.70 22.40 -10.15
C GLY A 188 2.65 21.61 -8.84
N GLU A 189 3.10 20.35 -8.92
CA GLU A 189 2.93 19.35 -7.86
C GLU A 189 1.43 19.07 -7.58
N TRP A 190 1.11 18.32 -6.55
CA TRP A 190 -0.22 17.83 -6.21
C TRP A 190 -0.64 18.32 -4.82
N PHE A 191 -1.91 18.68 -4.67
CA PHE A 191 -2.50 18.80 -3.34
C PHE A 191 -2.43 17.45 -2.61
N GLY A 192 -2.25 17.47 -1.29
CA GLY A 192 -2.09 16.24 -0.52
C GLY A 192 -3.40 15.57 -0.09
N TYR A 193 -4.43 16.37 0.20
CA TYR A 193 -5.50 15.94 1.08
C TYR A 193 -6.87 16.46 0.62
N PHE A 194 -7.78 15.54 0.37
CA PHE A 194 -9.16 15.83 0.01
C PHE A 194 -10.11 15.14 0.98
N HIS A 195 -11.27 15.76 1.22
CA HIS A 195 -12.39 15.11 1.87
C HIS A 195 -12.90 13.93 1.03
N ARG A 196 -13.70 13.05 1.61
CA ARG A 196 -14.23 11.87 0.91
C ARG A 196 -14.94 12.21 -0.39
N ASP A 197 -15.67 13.33 -0.40
CA ASP A 197 -16.43 13.87 -1.53
C ASP A 197 -15.57 14.56 -2.61
N GLY A 198 -14.25 14.58 -2.46
CA GLY A 198 -13.33 15.20 -3.40
C GLY A 198 -13.16 16.71 -3.22
N ARG A 199 -13.73 17.34 -2.18
CA ARG A 199 -13.41 18.74 -1.88
C ARG A 199 -12.00 18.85 -1.28
N LEU A 200 -11.24 19.84 -1.75
CA LEU A 200 -9.90 20.11 -1.24
C LEU A 200 -9.94 20.44 0.25
N SER A 201 -9.17 19.72 1.06
CA SER A 201 -9.13 19.95 2.52
C SER A 201 -8.08 21.00 2.89
N THR A 202 -6.95 21.02 2.19
CA THR A 202 -5.86 21.97 2.43
C THR A 202 -5.01 22.17 1.18
N THR A 203 -4.54 23.40 0.97
CA THR A 203 -3.74 23.80 -0.19
C THR A 203 -2.25 23.47 -0.07
N ILE A 204 -1.81 22.91 1.07
CA ILE A 204 -0.41 22.56 1.29
C ILE A 204 0.06 21.49 0.30
N LYS A 205 1.24 21.70 -0.28
CA LYS A 205 1.90 20.75 -1.19
C LYS A 205 3.00 19.94 -0.51
N GLY A 206 3.42 20.34 0.69
CA GLY A 206 4.42 19.62 1.48
C GLY A 206 4.28 19.90 2.96
N ASN A 207 4.65 18.91 3.77
CA ASN A 207 4.72 18.98 5.23
C ASN A 207 5.63 17.85 5.73
N MET A 208 5.61 17.54 7.04
CA MET A 208 6.42 16.45 7.62
C MET A 208 6.13 15.06 7.01
N TRP A 209 4.96 14.88 6.40
CA TRP A 209 4.47 13.61 5.87
C TRP A 209 4.38 13.60 4.33
N LYS A 210 4.35 14.77 3.69
CA LYS A 210 4.32 14.93 2.23
C LYS A 210 5.58 15.61 1.73
N GLY A 211 6.35 14.86 0.97
CA GLY A 211 7.51 15.36 0.23
C GLY A 211 7.60 14.73 -1.17
N PRO A 212 8.65 15.05 -1.94
CA PRO A 212 8.84 14.58 -3.31
C PRO A 212 9.32 13.11 -3.35
N PHE A 213 8.49 12.20 -2.84
CA PHE A 213 8.77 10.77 -2.78
C PHE A 213 7.75 9.96 -3.58
N HIS A 214 6.51 9.83 -3.08
CA HIS A 214 5.50 8.95 -3.70
C HIS A 214 5.17 9.32 -5.15
N ILE A 215 4.99 10.61 -5.46
CA ILE A 215 4.61 11.08 -6.81
C ILE A 215 5.73 10.82 -7.83
N PRO A 216 6.97 11.32 -7.64
CA PRO A 216 8.05 11.05 -8.60
C PRO A 216 8.38 9.55 -8.67
N ARG A 217 8.33 8.81 -7.55
CA ARG A 217 8.50 7.35 -7.54
C ARG A 217 7.45 6.66 -8.39
N MET A 218 6.19 7.04 -8.25
CA MET A 218 5.09 6.48 -9.03
C MET A 218 5.27 6.71 -10.52
N LEU A 219 5.57 7.95 -10.93
CA LEU A 219 5.79 8.27 -12.34
C LEU A 219 6.95 7.47 -12.94
N LEU A 220 8.11 7.48 -12.26
CA LEU A 220 9.31 6.77 -12.72
C LEU A 220 9.08 5.25 -12.77
N THR A 221 8.52 4.68 -11.71
CA THR A 221 8.29 3.23 -11.61
C THR A 221 7.26 2.77 -12.63
N SER A 222 6.18 3.53 -12.81
CA SER A 222 5.13 3.21 -13.79
C SER A 222 5.69 3.26 -15.21
N TRP A 223 6.47 4.29 -15.55
CA TRP A 223 7.14 4.37 -16.86
C TRP A 223 8.06 3.17 -17.10
N GLN A 224 8.95 2.85 -16.16
CA GLN A 224 9.86 1.70 -16.29
C GLN A 224 9.10 0.38 -16.46
N LEU A 225 7.99 0.18 -15.73
CA LEU A 225 7.16 -1.00 -15.85
C LEU A 225 6.50 -1.09 -17.23
N ILE A 226 5.90 0.00 -17.70
CA ILE A 226 5.24 0.05 -19.01
C ILE A 226 6.24 -0.21 -20.13
N GLU A 227 7.43 0.40 -20.10
CA GLU A 227 8.49 0.15 -21.07
C GLU A 227 8.87 -1.34 -21.09
N SER A 228 9.01 -1.97 -19.92
CA SER A 228 9.36 -3.39 -19.81
C SER A 228 8.28 -4.38 -20.26
N MET A 229 7.13 -3.90 -20.76
CA MET A 229 6.02 -4.72 -21.28
C MET A 229 5.74 -4.47 -22.77
N LYS A 230 6.53 -3.61 -23.44
CA LYS A 230 6.37 -3.32 -24.87
C LYS A 230 7.03 -4.35 -25.80
N ASP A 231 7.90 -5.19 -25.24
CA ASP A 231 8.58 -6.29 -25.93
C ASP A 231 7.78 -7.60 -25.82
#